data_AF-A0A9N8PPK5-F1
#
_entry.id   AF-A0A9N8PPK5-F1
#
_cell.length_a   1.000
_cell.length_b   1.000
_cell.length_c   1.000
_cell.angle_alpha   90.00
_cell.angle_beta   90.00
_cell.angle_gamma   90.00
#
_symmetry.space_group_name_H-M   'P 1'
#
loop_
_entity.id
_entity.type
_entity.pdbx_description
1 polymer ?
#
loop_
_entity_poly.entity_id
_entity_poly.type
_entity_poly.pdbx_seq_one_letter_code
_entity_poly.pdbx_strand_id
1 'polypeptide(L)'
;MTSSIPDKKHHMRMINTLEEYDFLTAIDPATLEPWQQEYQEERVKELELEAGIRSKLPYEIKKMIYRHLIPDFEPIDITRSENRVAPAYYTDPHAEFDYWRLTPFVYPTDNVYDAVPCMNAQKFVENILLDPNHTARLHTLDPPKQITFEVLIGWDFDPVFLPQISLGNVESLFDFLHVLGGNINHVKLKFMFKDTRVAYDTSPSSKKEIAPDNRGRLRIMKSKILDLLQTAMNRYRALLETPSTVSPMQKWGRYLDFQHATDVTTTDQEKYKQVRVWMADSCSDLLDDMWNSGYGRRAGFIKCHMLEAFRMPQEYYDRDAMVVLYRQNMGIPCLPLNKSLYFP
;
A
#
# COMPACT_ATOMS: atom_id res chain seq x y z
N MET A 1 39.49 -30.41 -6.09
CA MET A 1 38.17 -30.98 -5.76
C MET A 1 37.20 -29.82 -5.61
N THR A 2 36.29 -29.63 -6.56
CA THR A 2 35.31 -28.54 -6.58
C THR A 2 34.30 -28.76 -5.46
N SER A 3 34.48 -28.04 -4.36
CA SER A 3 33.45 -27.84 -3.34
C SER A 3 32.29 -27.09 -3.99
N SER A 4 31.30 -27.81 -4.55
CA SER A 4 30.11 -27.18 -5.10
C SER A 4 29.18 -26.82 -3.93
N ILE A 5 29.45 -25.67 -3.30
CA ILE A 5 28.48 -25.04 -2.39
C ILE A 5 27.22 -24.79 -3.22
N PRO A 6 26.09 -25.47 -2.94
CA PRO A 6 24.83 -25.24 -3.66
C PRO A 6 24.43 -23.77 -3.51
N ASP A 7 24.02 -23.13 -4.60
CA ASP A 7 23.59 -21.73 -4.61
C ASP A 7 24.59 -20.75 -3.93
N LYS A 8 25.90 -20.99 -4.08
CA LYS A 8 26.99 -20.20 -3.47
C LYS A 8 26.81 -18.69 -3.58
N LYS A 9 26.53 -18.18 -4.78
CA LYS A 9 26.31 -16.74 -5.02
C LYS A 9 25.10 -16.20 -4.26
N HIS A 10 24.05 -17.00 -4.11
CA HIS A 10 22.89 -16.63 -3.29
C HIS A 10 23.28 -16.51 -1.82
N HIS A 11 24.01 -17.47 -1.26
CA HIS A 11 24.47 -17.41 0.13
C HIS A 11 25.42 -16.23 0.40
N MET A 12 26.29 -15.88 -0.54
CA MET A 12 27.18 -14.70 -0.44
C MET A 12 26.38 -13.38 -0.51
N ARG A 13 25.33 -13.32 -1.33
CA ARG A 13 24.42 -12.16 -1.36
C ARG A 13 23.75 -11.95 0.00
N MET A 14 23.43 -13.03 0.70
CA MET A 14 22.75 -13.00 2.00
C MET A 14 23.61 -12.47 3.16
N ILE A 15 24.94 -12.44 3.01
CA ILE A 15 25.88 -11.85 3.98
C ILE A 15 26.49 -10.54 3.49
N ASN A 16 25.96 -9.99 2.38
CA ASN A 16 26.44 -8.76 1.77
C ASN A 16 27.94 -8.80 1.36
N THR A 17 28.45 -9.97 0.99
CA THR A 17 29.84 -10.16 0.53
C THR A 17 29.93 -10.57 -0.94
N LEU A 18 28.80 -10.68 -1.65
CA LEU A 18 28.79 -11.08 -3.07
C LEU A 18 29.59 -10.11 -3.94
N GLU A 19 29.48 -8.80 -3.72
CA GLU A 19 30.23 -7.80 -4.49
C GLU A 19 31.73 -7.88 -4.20
N GLU A 20 32.13 -8.10 -2.94
CA GLU A 20 33.52 -8.34 -2.56
C GLU A 20 34.06 -9.62 -3.20
N TYR A 21 33.30 -10.72 -3.15
CA TYR A 21 33.66 -11.99 -3.76
C TYR A 21 33.79 -11.88 -5.29
N ASP A 22 32.83 -11.27 -5.96
CA ASP A 22 32.86 -11.10 -7.42
C ASP A 22 34.01 -10.16 -7.83
N PHE A 23 34.32 -9.13 -7.03
CA PHE A 23 35.49 -8.28 -7.24
C PHE A 23 36.81 -9.07 -7.09
N LEU A 24 36.98 -9.78 -5.98
CA LEU A 24 38.20 -10.56 -5.71
C LEU A 24 38.39 -11.68 -6.72
N THR A 25 37.33 -12.36 -7.15
CA THR A 25 37.45 -13.47 -8.11
C THR A 25 37.57 -13.03 -9.57
N ALA A 26 37.26 -11.76 -9.89
CA ALA A 26 37.47 -11.19 -11.21
C ALA A 26 38.91 -10.71 -11.47
N ILE A 27 39.72 -10.53 -10.42
CA ILE A 27 41.13 -10.12 -10.54
C ILE A 27 41.99 -11.34 -10.89
N ASP A 28 42.77 -11.24 -11.96
CA ASP A 28 43.76 -12.27 -12.34
C ASP A 28 44.91 -12.31 -11.32
N PRO A 29 45.09 -13.40 -10.55
CA PRO A 29 46.12 -13.48 -9.51
C PRO A 29 47.53 -13.25 -10.05
N ALA A 30 47.79 -13.58 -11.32
CA ALA A 30 49.10 -13.39 -11.95
C ALA A 30 49.49 -11.91 -12.10
N THR A 31 48.55 -10.98 -11.89
CA THR A 31 48.77 -9.54 -11.99
C THR A 31 49.06 -8.85 -10.64
N LEU A 32 49.06 -9.61 -9.55
CA LEU A 32 49.23 -9.12 -8.19
C LEU A 32 50.62 -9.42 -7.62
N GLU A 33 51.06 -8.64 -6.63
CA GLU A 33 52.25 -8.96 -5.84
C GLU A 33 52.03 -10.23 -4.99
N PRO A 34 53.08 -11.00 -4.65
CA PRO A 34 52.93 -12.30 -3.96
C PRO A 34 52.10 -12.24 -2.67
N TRP A 35 52.23 -11.18 -1.87
CA TRP A 35 51.45 -10.99 -0.64
C TRP A 35 49.98 -10.64 -0.88
N GLN A 36 49.66 -10.03 -2.03
CA GLN A 36 48.28 -9.73 -2.43
C GLN A 36 47.59 -10.98 -2.97
N GLN A 37 48.33 -11.86 -3.65
CA GLN A 37 47.85 -13.17 -4.07
C GLN A 37 47.48 -14.02 -2.86
N GLU A 38 48.36 -14.07 -1.86
CA GLU A 38 48.12 -14.79 -0.60
C GLU A 38 46.87 -14.26 0.11
N TYR A 39 46.75 -12.94 0.26
CA TYR A 39 45.55 -12.30 0.84
C TYR A 39 44.26 -12.61 0.04
N GLN A 40 44.31 -12.49 -1.30
CA GLN A 40 43.17 -12.76 -2.17
C GLN A 40 42.70 -14.21 -2.01
N GLU A 41 43.62 -15.18 -2.02
CA GLU A 41 43.31 -16.59 -1.85
C GLU A 41 42.72 -16.89 -0.47
N GLU A 42 43.28 -16.34 0.59
CA GLU A 42 42.78 -16.51 1.95
C GLU A 42 41.37 -15.91 2.10
N ARG A 43 41.17 -14.69 1.60
CA ARG A 43 39.89 -14.00 1.70
C ARG A 43 38.80 -14.68 0.89
N VAL A 44 39.10 -15.14 -0.33
CA VAL A 44 38.16 -15.93 -1.13
C VAL A 44 37.78 -17.23 -0.42
N LYS A 45 38.75 -17.94 0.20
CA LYS A 45 38.46 -19.16 0.99
C LYS A 45 37.60 -18.88 2.22
N GLU A 46 37.85 -17.77 2.91
CA GLU A 46 37.05 -17.33 4.06
C GLU A 46 35.59 -17.05 3.66
N LEU A 47 35.39 -16.28 2.59
CA LEU A 47 34.05 -15.99 2.05
C LEU A 47 33.31 -17.25 1.60
N GLU A 48 34.02 -18.21 0.99
CA GLU A 48 33.44 -19.51 0.63
C GLU A 48 33.10 -20.36 1.85
N LEU A 49 33.91 -20.30 2.91
CA LEU A 49 33.63 -20.97 4.18
C LEU A 49 32.37 -20.40 4.84
N GLU A 50 32.24 -19.08 4.91
CA GLU A 50 31.05 -18.40 5.45
C GLU A 50 29.78 -18.77 4.68
N ALA A 51 29.83 -18.75 3.35
CA ALA A 51 28.74 -19.20 2.49
C ALA A 51 28.43 -20.70 2.69
N GLY A 52 29.48 -21.52 2.85
CA GLY A 52 29.39 -22.95 3.11
C GLY A 52 28.71 -23.28 4.44
N ILE A 53 29.06 -22.56 5.52
CA ILE A 53 28.42 -22.68 6.84
C ILE A 53 26.91 -22.43 6.71
N ARG A 54 26.52 -21.37 5.98
CA ARG A 54 25.09 -21.05 5.75
C ARG A 54 24.36 -22.09 4.90
N SER A 55 25.03 -22.61 3.86
CA SER A 55 24.45 -23.66 3.01
C SER A 55 24.14 -24.95 3.78
N LYS A 56 24.81 -25.18 4.92
CA LYS A 56 24.66 -26.37 5.77
C LYS A 56 23.74 -26.15 6.97
N LEU A 57 23.19 -24.95 7.14
CA LEU A 57 22.22 -24.70 8.21
C LEU A 57 20.96 -25.58 8.03
N PRO A 58 20.38 -26.09 9.12
CA PRO A 58 19.12 -26.83 9.09
C PRO A 58 18.01 -26.03 8.40
N TYR A 59 17.08 -26.72 7.73
CA TYR A 59 15.99 -26.12 6.96
C TYR A 59 15.17 -25.11 7.77
N GLU A 60 14.91 -25.40 9.05
CA GLU A 60 14.16 -24.50 9.94
C GLU A 60 14.93 -23.19 10.25
N ILE A 61 16.24 -23.26 10.43
CA ILE A 61 17.11 -22.08 10.64
C ILE A 61 17.18 -21.24 9.35
N LYS A 62 17.26 -21.92 8.20
CA LYS A 62 17.21 -21.30 6.88
C LYS A 62 15.89 -20.56 6.66
N LYS A 63 14.75 -21.16 6.99
CA LYS A 63 13.41 -20.57 6.88
C LYS A 63 13.23 -19.31 7.73
N MET A 64 13.82 -19.26 8.92
CA MET A 64 13.85 -18.06 9.76
C MET A 64 14.68 -16.92 9.14
N ILE A 65 15.83 -17.26 8.55
CA ILE A 65 16.68 -16.28 7.84
C ILE A 65 16.04 -15.82 6.51
N TYR A 66 15.35 -16.72 5.78
CA TYR A 66 14.72 -16.44 4.49
C TYR A 66 13.50 -15.51 4.60
N ARG A 67 12.76 -15.56 5.71
CA ARG A 67 11.63 -14.66 5.96
C ARG A 67 12.03 -13.19 6.09
N HIS A 68 13.31 -12.89 6.29
CA HIS A 68 13.82 -11.53 6.46
C HIS A 68 14.51 -10.96 5.22
N LEU A 69 14.69 -11.75 4.15
CA LEU A 69 15.58 -11.39 3.03
C LEU A 69 14.96 -11.54 1.62
N ILE A 70 13.67 -11.90 1.49
CA ILE A 70 13.01 -12.13 0.19
C ILE A 70 11.89 -11.08 -0.05
N PRO A 71 11.99 -10.24 -1.10
CA PRO A 71 11.01 -9.21 -1.46
C PRO A 71 9.58 -9.69 -1.78
N ASP A 72 9.38 -11.01 -1.90
CA ASP A 72 8.11 -11.66 -2.26
C ASP A 72 7.36 -12.24 -1.05
N PHE A 73 7.64 -11.75 0.17
CA PHE A 73 6.78 -12.12 1.29
C PHE A 73 5.37 -11.56 1.06
N GLU A 74 4.37 -12.44 1.04
CA GLU A 74 2.97 -12.01 1.00
C GLU A 74 2.76 -11.02 2.16
N PRO A 75 2.27 -9.81 1.87
CA PRO A 75 2.03 -8.83 2.91
C PRO A 75 1.03 -9.40 3.93
N ILE A 76 1.17 -9.02 5.19
CA ILE A 76 0.19 -9.35 6.22
C ILE A 76 -1.09 -8.61 5.88
N ASP A 77 -2.08 -9.36 5.38
CA ASP A 77 -3.45 -8.91 5.23
C ASP A 77 -4.09 -8.77 6.62
N ILE A 78 -4.23 -7.53 7.08
CA ILE A 78 -4.72 -7.26 8.45
C ILE A 78 -6.23 -7.55 8.61
N THR A 79 -6.95 -7.79 7.51
CA THR A 79 -8.39 -8.15 7.54
C THR A 79 -8.62 -9.62 7.89
N ARG A 80 -7.56 -10.43 7.88
CA ARG A 80 -7.59 -11.85 8.20
C ARG A 80 -7.33 -12.10 9.68
N SER A 81 -8.19 -12.88 10.31
CA SER A 81 -8.09 -13.15 11.75
C SER A 81 -6.87 -13.98 12.13
N GLU A 82 -6.45 -14.89 11.25
CA GLU A 82 -5.30 -15.78 11.39
C GLU A 82 -3.97 -15.02 11.38
N ASN A 83 -3.94 -13.84 10.77
CA ASN A 83 -2.75 -13.01 10.68
C ASN A 83 -2.46 -12.24 11.98
N ARG A 84 -3.34 -12.34 12.99
CA ARG A 84 -3.17 -11.69 14.30
C ARG A 84 -2.09 -12.32 15.18
N VAL A 85 -1.57 -13.47 14.80
CA VAL A 85 -0.56 -14.19 15.57
C VAL A 85 0.60 -14.46 14.64
N ALA A 86 1.82 -14.25 15.14
CA ALA A 86 3.01 -14.66 14.40
C ALA A 86 3.01 -16.18 14.23
N PRO A 87 3.49 -16.71 13.08
CA PRO A 87 3.47 -18.17 12.88
C PRO A 87 4.30 -18.91 13.93
N ALA A 88 3.77 -20.05 14.39
CA ALA A 88 4.26 -20.78 15.56
C ALA A 88 5.74 -21.25 15.49
N TYR A 89 6.36 -21.21 14.32
CA TYR A 89 7.79 -21.50 14.16
C TYR A 89 8.70 -20.32 14.51
N TYR A 90 8.15 -19.15 14.83
CA TYR A 90 8.86 -18.08 15.52
C TYR A 90 8.77 -18.27 17.03
N THR A 91 9.73 -19.03 17.56
CA THR A 91 9.79 -19.38 18.99
C THR A 91 10.61 -18.41 19.81
N ASP A 92 11.32 -17.49 19.16
CA ASP A 92 12.20 -16.50 19.77
C ASP A 92 11.58 -15.08 19.66
N PRO A 93 11.53 -14.29 20.75
CA PRO A 93 10.95 -12.95 20.73
C PRO A 93 11.61 -11.97 19.74
N HIS A 94 12.90 -12.11 19.44
CA HIS A 94 13.57 -11.26 18.46
C HIS A 94 13.18 -11.65 17.03
N ALA A 95 13.12 -12.94 16.73
CA ALA A 95 12.65 -13.43 15.44
C ALA A 95 11.18 -13.08 15.17
N GLU A 96 10.33 -13.08 16.21
CA GLU A 96 8.96 -12.58 16.12
C GLU A 96 8.92 -11.07 15.87
N PHE A 97 9.72 -10.28 16.59
CA PHE A 97 9.82 -8.84 16.36
C PHE A 97 10.25 -8.52 14.92
N ASP A 98 11.27 -9.21 14.40
CA ASP A 98 11.75 -9.01 13.04
C ASP A 98 10.72 -9.42 11.99
N TYR A 99 9.90 -10.44 12.25
CA TYR A 99 8.75 -10.78 11.39
C TYR A 99 7.80 -9.60 11.24
N TRP A 100 7.36 -9.02 12.36
CA TRP A 100 6.46 -7.88 12.35
C TRP A 100 7.11 -6.64 11.73
N ARG A 101 8.40 -6.42 11.99
CA ARG A 101 9.16 -5.28 11.45
C ARG A 101 9.37 -5.37 9.95
N LEU A 102 9.69 -6.54 9.42
CA LEU A 102 10.11 -6.70 8.03
C LEU A 102 8.96 -7.05 7.08
N THR A 103 7.90 -7.72 7.55
CA THR A 103 6.78 -8.13 6.67
C THR A 103 5.85 -6.95 6.38
N PRO A 104 5.59 -6.56 5.12
CA PRO A 104 4.71 -5.43 4.82
C PRO A 104 3.28 -5.68 5.33
N PHE A 105 2.58 -4.64 5.78
CA PHE A 105 1.16 -4.74 6.16
C PHE A 105 0.29 -4.19 5.04
N VAL A 106 -0.82 -4.86 4.76
CA VAL A 106 -1.81 -4.43 3.76
C VAL A 106 -3.22 -4.49 4.33
N TYR A 107 -4.01 -3.48 3.99
CA TYR A 107 -5.46 -3.47 4.14
C TYR A 107 -6.08 -3.54 2.73
N PRO A 108 -6.39 -4.74 2.22
CA PRO A 108 -7.02 -4.92 0.92
C PRO A 108 -8.48 -4.55 1.03
N THR A 109 -8.98 -3.76 0.09
CA THR A 109 -10.35 -3.24 0.15
C THR A 109 -11.36 -4.01 -0.71
N ASP A 110 -11.00 -5.16 -1.26
CA ASP A 110 -11.94 -6.01 -2.02
C ASP A 110 -13.12 -6.49 -1.18
N ASN A 111 -12.93 -6.61 0.13
CA ASN A 111 -13.90 -7.16 1.07
C ASN A 111 -14.47 -6.10 2.03
N VAL A 112 -14.33 -4.79 1.74
CA VAL A 112 -14.78 -3.71 2.66
C VAL A 112 -16.27 -3.73 2.98
N TYR A 113 -17.06 -4.41 2.15
CA TYR A 113 -18.49 -4.56 2.37
C TYR A 113 -18.85 -5.67 3.37
N ASP A 114 -17.91 -6.56 3.69
CA ASP A 114 -18.12 -7.59 4.69
C ASP A 114 -17.74 -7.03 6.07
N ALA A 115 -18.72 -7.00 6.97
CA ALA A 115 -18.55 -6.52 8.33
C ALA A 115 -17.47 -7.28 9.10
N VAL A 116 -17.25 -8.56 8.77
CA VAL A 116 -16.27 -9.42 9.45
C VAL A 116 -14.82 -8.98 9.14
N PRO A 117 -14.37 -8.84 7.88
CA PRO A 117 -13.10 -8.24 7.50
C PRO A 117 -12.82 -6.86 8.10
N CYS A 118 -13.79 -5.93 8.07
CA CYS A 118 -13.62 -4.58 8.63
C CYS A 118 -13.40 -4.63 10.15
N MET A 119 -14.24 -5.38 10.88
CA MET A 119 -14.05 -5.63 12.31
C MET A 119 -12.70 -6.31 12.58
N ASN A 120 -12.26 -7.19 11.67
CA ASN A 120 -11.03 -7.92 11.88
C ASN A 120 -9.79 -7.03 11.83
N ALA A 121 -9.76 -6.09 10.89
CA ALA A 121 -8.70 -5.12 10.76
C ALA A 121 -8.68 -4.12 11.91
N GLN A 122 -9.85 -3.65 12.35
CA GLN A 122 -9.95 -2.82 13.56
C GLN A 122 -9.31 -3.53 14.77
N LYS A 123 -9.71 -4.78 15.01
CA LYS A 123 -9.13 -5.61 16.10
C LYS A 123 -7.63 -5.84 15.94
N PHE A 124 -7.14 -5.96 14.71
CA PHE A 124 -5.69 -6.06 14.47
C PHE A 124 -4.99 -4.78 14.91
N VAL A 125 -5.47 -3.60 14.50
CA VAL A 125 -4.84 -2.34 14.91
C VAL A 125 -4.90 -2.15 16.42
N GLU A 126 -6.07 -2.32 17.03
CA GLU A 126 -6.27 -2.06 18.46
C GLU A 126 -5.47 -3.03 19.36
N ASN A 127 -5.50 -4.33 19.07
CA ASN A 127 -4.94 -5.35 19.95
C ASN A 127 -3.48 -5.69 19.64
N ILE A 128 -2.92 -5.24 18.51
CA ILE A 128 -1.57 -5.62 18.07
C ILE A 128 -0.72 -4.36 17.85
N LEU A 129 -1.21 -3.43 17.04
CA LEU A 129 -0.42 -2.28 16.63
C LEU A 129 -0.43 -1.15 17.66
N LEU A 130 -1.50 -1.03 18.44
CA LEU A 130 -1.65 -0.04 19.51
C LEU A 130 -1.42 -0.61 20.91
N ASP A 131 -1.41 -1.94 21.08
CA ASP A 131 -1.16 -2.58 22.37
C ASP A 131 0.25 -2.22 22.88
N PRO A 132 0.38 -1.61 24.08
CA PRO A 132 1.66 -1.25 24.67
C PRO A 132 2.59 -2.45 24.93
N ASN A 133 2.05 -3.66 25.05
CA ASN A 133 2.79 -4.87 25.41
C ASN A 133 3.10 -5.78 24.20
N HIS A 134 2.60 -5.46 23.01
CA HIS A 134 2.79 -6.28 21.83
C HIS A 134 4.09 -5.93 21.09
N THR A 135 4.81 -6.94 20.58
CA THR A 135 6.10 -6.78 19.88
C THR A 135 5.97 -5.93 18.60
N ALA A 136 4.84 -6.08 17.90
CA ALA A 136 4.47 -5.35 16.67
C ALA A 136 3.92 -3.92 16.88
N ARG A 137 3.95 -3.35 18.09
CA ARG A 137 3.41 -2.01 18.36
C ARG A 137 4.04 -0.96 17.43
N LEU A 138 3.24 -0.03 16.88
CA LEU A 138 3.72 0.94 15.89
C LEU A 138 4.96 1.73 16.31
N HIS A 139 5.09 2.06 17.60
CA HIS A 139 6.20 2.85 18.13
C HIS A 139 7.51 2.06 18.30
N THR A 140 7.46 0.72 18.31
CA THR A 140 8.66 -0.13 18.41
C THR A 140 9.22 -0.51 17.05
N LEU A 141 8.43 -0.36 15.98
CA LEU A 141 8.81 -0.67 14.61
C LEU A 141 9.46 0.57 13.96
N ASP A 142 10.80 0.65 13.99
CA ASP A 142 11.61 1.71 13.36
C ASP A 142 12.23 1.24 12.02
N PRO A 143 12.12 1.99 10.90
CA PRO A 143 11.32 3.20 10.71
C PRO A 143 9.81 2.94 10.92
N PRO A 144 9.01 3.98 11.27
CA PRO A 144 7.58 3.83 11.56
C PRO A 144 6.89 2.95 10.52
N LYS A 145 6.30 1.85 10.99
CA LYS A 145 5.64 0.88 10.12
C LYS A 145 4.51 1.55 9.35
N GLN A 146 4.53 1.44 8.03
CA GLN A 146 3.42 1.87 7.17
C GLN A 146 2.55 0.68 6.78
N ILE A 147 1.25 0.90 6.78
CA ILE A 147 0.24 -0.04 6.32
C ILE A 147 -0.22 0.42 4.96
N THR A 148 -0.09 -0.46 3.97
CA THR A 148 -0.57 -0.18 2.62
C THR A 148 -2.09 -0.30 2.61
N PHE A 149 -2.78 0.81 2.41
CA PHE A 149 -4.22 0.82 2.21
C PHE A 149 -4.50 0.81 0.71
N GLU A 150 -5.10 -0.26 0.21
CA GLU A 150 -5.47 -0.34 -1.21
C GLU A 150 -6.76 0.44 -1.43
N VAL A 151 -6.77 1.40 -2.35
CA VAL A 151 -7.97 2.10 -2.80
C VAL A 151 -8.37 1.50 -4.14
N LEU A 152 -9.51 0.81 -4.19
CA LEU A 152 -10.00 0.19 -5.40
C LEU A 152 -10.84 1.16 -6.23
N ILE A 153 -10.51 1.21 -7.51
CA ILE A 153 -11.32 1.85 -8.55
C ILE A 153 -11.96 0.72 -9.36
N GLY A 154 -13.27 0.52 -9.18
CA GLY A 154 -14.03 -0.50 -9.89
C GLY A 154 -14.46 -0.02 -11.27
N TRP A 155 -14.36 -0.88 -12.28
CA TRP A 155 -14.93 -0.65 -13.60
C TRP A 155 -15.19 -1.97 -14.32
N ASP A 156 -16.34 -2.07 -15.00
CA ASP A 156 -16.76 -3.24 -15.78
C ASP A 156 -16.33 -3.16 -17.25
N PHE A 157 -15.58 -2.11 -17.62
CA PHE A 157 -15.15 -1.82 -18.99
C PHE A 157 -16.28 -1.55 -20.00
N ASP A 158 -17.50 -1.30 -19.53
CA ASP A 158 -18.60 -0.91 -20.40
C ASP A 158 -18.48 0.58 -20.77
N PRO A 159 -18.64 0.95 -22.06
CA PRO A 159 -18.55 2.34 -22.53
C PRO A 159 -19.50 3.32 -21.82
N VAL A 160 -20.65 2.84 -21.33
CA VAL A 160 -21.66 3.67 -20.66
C VAL A 160 -21.24 3.98 -19.22
N PHE A 161 -20.42 3.14 -18.60
CA PHE A 161 -19.98 3.31 -17.22
C PHE A 161 -18.63 4.04 -17.13
N LEU A 162 -18.49 4.81 -16.06
CA LEU A 162 -17.22 5.42 -15.65
C LEU A 162 -16.59 4.58 -14.54
N PRO A 163 -15.25 4.58 -14.43
CA PRO A 163 -14.60 4.11 -13.23
C PRO A 163 -15.13 4.82 -11.99
N GLN A 164 -15.31 4.08 -10.91
CA GLN A 164 -15.78 4.62 -9.64
C GLN A 164 -14.93 4.11 -8.47
N ILE A 165 -14.68 4.98 -7.50
CA ILE A 165 -14.21 4.57 -6.18
C ILE A 165 -15.45 4.46 -5.32
N SER A 166 -15.77 3.26 -4.85
CA SER A 166 -16.97 3.09 -4.03
C SER A 166 -16.85 3.88 -2.72
N LEU A 167 -17.95 4.50 -2.29
CA LEU A 167 -18.05 5.21 -1.01
C LEU A 167 -17.45 4.40 0.16
N GLY A 168 -17.84 3.12 0.30
CA GLY A 168 -17.35 2.24 1.36
C GLY A 168 -15.81 2.06 1.40
N ASN A 169 -15.12 2.26 0.27
CA ASN A 169 -13.65 2.22 0.21
C ASN A 169 -13.04 3.45 0.89
N VAL A 170 -13.62 4.62 0.62
CA VAL A 170 -13.19 5.90 1.20
C VAL A 170 -13.62 5.99 2.67
N GLU A 171 -14.82 5.52 3.02
CA GLU A 171 -15.25 5.39 4.43
C GLU A 171 -14.29 4.50 5.21
N SER A 172 -13.94 3.33 4.68
CA SER A 172 -12.98 2.42 5.30
C SER A 172 -11.62 3.06 5.53
N LEU A 173 -11.17 3.96 4.64
CA LEU A 173 -9.93 4.72 4.83
C LEU A 173 -10.02 5.64 6.04
N PHE A 174 -11.14 6.35 6.20
CA PHE A 174 -11.34 7.24 7.33
C PHE A 174 -11.57 6.47 8.63
N ASP A 175 -12.29 5.35 8.61
CA ASP A 175 -12.43 4.46 9.77
C ASP A 175 -11.07 3.93 10.21
N PHE A 176 -10.27 3.44 9.26
CA PHE A 176 -8.92 2.98 9.51
C PHE A 176 -8.01 4.10 10.08
N LEU A 177 -8.09 5.30 9.51
CA LEU A 177 -7.36 6.47 10.00
C LEU A 177 -7.79 6.86 11.42
N HIS A 178 -9.08 6.73 11.75
CA HIS A 178 -9.60 7.02 13.09
C HIS A 178 -9.06 6.04 14.13
N VAL A 179 -9.03 4.74 13.81
CA VAL A 179 -8.44 3.73 14.70
C VAL A 179 -6.95 4.00 14.92
N LEU A 180 -6.24 4.50 13.91
CA LEU A 180 -4.84 4.97 14.02
C LEU A 180 -4.68 6.33 14.74
N GLY A 181 -5.73 6.86 15.37
CA GLY A 181 -5.69 8.15 16.07
C GLY A 181 -5.41 9.35 15.15
N GLY A 182 -5.74 9.24 13.86
CA GLY A 182 -5.47 10.30 12.88
C GLY A 182 -4.02 10.35 12.37
N ASN A 183 -3.16 9.39 12.75
CA ASN A 183 -1.76 9.42 12.35
C ASN A 183 -1.57 8.92 10.90
N ILE A 184 -1.62 9.88 9.98
CA ILE A 184 -1.46 9.66 8.53
C ILE A 184 -0.12 9.04 8.14
N ASN A 185 0.92 9.14 8.98
CA ASN A 185 2.27 8.65 8.63
C ASN A 185 2.34 7.12 8.56
N HIS A 186 1.40 6.43 9.21
CA HIS A 186 1.26 4.98 9.16
C HIS A 186 0.41 4.49 7.98
N VAL A 187 -0.10 5.38 7.14
CA VAL A 187 -0.95 5.02 5.99
C VAL A 187 -0.19 5.28 4.69
N LYS A 188 -0.01 4.22 3.89
CA LYS A 188 0.49 4.30 2.52
C LYS A 188 -0.63 3.98 1.55
N LEU A 189 -1.11 4.97 0.81
CA LEU A 189 -2.17 4.77 -0.18
C LEU A 189 -1.61 4.09 -1.44
N LYS A 190 -2.30 3.04 -1.91
CA LYS A 190 -2.03 2.37 -3.18
C LYS A 190 -3.30 2.29 -4.00
N PHE A 191 -3.31 2.85 -5.20
CA PHE A 191 -4.50 2.88 -6.04
C PHE A 191 -4.49 1.73 -7.04
N MET A 192 -5.55 0.93 -7.02
CA MET A 192 -5.68 -0.25 -7.86
C MET A 192 -6.95 -0.11 -8.69
N PHE A 193 -6.87 -0.27 -10.00
CA PHE A 193 -8.07 -0.56 -10.79
C PHE A 193 -8.42 -2.04 -10.66
N LYS A 194 -9.72 -2.34 -10.59
CA LYS A 194 -10.27 -3.69 -10.54
C LYS A 194 -11.27 -3.90 -11.67
N ASP A 195 -11.14 -5.03 -12.38
CA ASP A 195 -12.13 -5.51 -13.34
C ASP A 195 -13.35 -6.06 -12.60
N THR A 196 -14.48 -5.34 -12.67
CA THR A 196 -15.70 -5.73 -11.94
C THR A 196 -16.61 -6.67 -12.72
N ARG A 197 -16.28 -7.04 -13.97
CA ARG A 197 -17.03 -8.09 -14.70
C ARG A 197 -16.93 -9.45 -14.00
N VAL A 198 -15.85 -9.63 -13.23
CA VAL A 198 -15.63 -10.79 -12.38
C VAL A 198 -15.62 -10.33 -10.91
N ALA A 199 -16.72 -9.74 -10.44
CA ALA A 199 -16.80 -9.01 -9.17
C ALA A 199 -16.25 -9.79 -7.95
N TYR A 200 -16.42 -11.11 -7.93
CA TYR A 200 -15.96 -11.99 -6.84
C TYR A 200 -14.51 -12.45 -6.96
N ASP A 201 -13.80 -12.12 -8.05
CA ASP A 201 -12.40 -12.48 -8.22
C ASP A 201 -11.48 -11.55 -7.41
N THR A 202 -10.87 -12.13 -6.37
CA THR A 202 -9.90 -11.47 -5.49
C THR A 202 -8.47 -11.71 -5.93
N SER A 203 -8.25 -12.43 -7.04
CA SER A 203 -6.91 -12.72 -7.55
C SER A 203 -6.16 -11.44 -7.92
N PRO A 204 -4.82 -11.41 -7.75
CA PRO A 204 -4.02 -10.28 -8.21
C PRO A 204 -4.15 -10.00 -9.72
N SER A 205 -4.60 -10.97 -10.52
CA SER A 205 -4.84 -10.81 -11.95
C SER A 205 -6.01 -9.88 -12.29
N SER A 206 -7.03 -9.79 -11.43
CA SER A 206 -8.19 -8.90 -11.64
C SER A 206 -7.90 -7.45 -11.28
N LYS A 207 -6.70 -7.17 -10.72
CA LYS A 207 -6.28 -5.85 -10.27
C LYS A 207 -5.02 -5.37 -10.97
N LYS A 208 -4.96 -4.07 -11.25
CA LYS A 208 -3.76 -3.40 -11.77
C LYS A 208 -3.49 -2.13 -10.98
N GLU A 209 -2.26 -1.98 -10.49
CA GLU A 209 -1.85 -0.73 -9.85
C GLU A 209 -1.85 0.41 -10.89
N ILE A 210 -2.41 1.54 -10.48
CA ILE A 210 -2.31 2.79 -11.23
C ILE A 210 -0.89 3.32 -11.10
N ALA A 211 -0.24 3.57 -12.25
CA ALA A 211 1.08 4.19 -12.34
C ALA A 211 2.07 3.58 -11.32
N PRO A 212 2.43 2.29 -11.50
CA PRO A 212 3.41 1.64 -10.62
C PRO A 212 4.70 2.47 -10.60
N ASP A 213 5.31 2.58 -9.43
CA ASP A 213 6.49 3.40 -9.16
C ASP A 213 6.35 4.90 -9.54
N ASN A 214 5.10 5.39 -9.60
CA ASN A 214 4.76 6.75 -10.01
C ASN A 214 5.23 7.13 -11.42
N ARG A 215 5.30 6.14 -12.32
CA ARG A 215 5.72 6.32 -13.73
C ARG A 215 4.53 6.27 -14.70
N GLY A 216 4.80 6.64 -15.95
CA GLY A 216 3.82 6.58 -17.04
C GLY A 216 2.81 7.73 -17.04
N ARG A 217 1.84 7.65 -17.96
CA ARG A 217 0.86 8.74 -18.20
C ARG A 217 -0.10 8.93 -17.04
N LEU A 218 -0.51 7.82 -16.40
CA LEU A 218 -1.47 7.82 -15.29
C LEU A 218 -0.91 8.42 -13.99
N ARG A 219 0.39 8.73 -13.91
CA ARG A 219 1.00 9.34 -12.71
C ARG A 219 0.32 10.65 -12.30
N ILE A 220 -0.19 11.42 -13.27
CA ILE A 220 -0.86 12.70 -13.00
C ILE A 220 -2.20 12.45 -12.32
N MET A 221 -2.96 11.47 -12.80
CA MET A 221 -4.21 11.04 -12.16
C MET A 221 -3.95 10.53 -10.74
N LYS A 222 -2.96 9.63 -10.56
CA LYS A 222 -2.54 9.14 -9.24
C LYS A 222 -2.19 10.29 -8.29
N SER A 223 -1.41 11.26 -8.78
CA SER A 223 -1.03 12.44 -8.01
C SER A 223 -2.23 13.29 -7.60
N LYS A 224 -3.26 13.43 -8.45
CA LYS A 224 -4.46 14.21 -8.13
C LYS A 224 -5.35 13.52 -7.11
N ILE A 225 -5.56 12.21 -7.24
CA ILE A 225 -6.28 11.42 -6.23
C ILE A 225 -5.54 11.48 -4.89
N LEU A 226 -4.22 11.27 -4.91
CA LEU A 226 -3.39 11.31 -3.71
C LEU A 226 -3.47 12.68 -3.02
N ASP A 227 -3.30 13.75 -3.78
CA ASP A 227 -3.38 15.12 -3.30
C ASP A 227 -4.76 15.43 -2.68
N LEU A 228 -5.86 14.93 -3.27
CA LEU A 228 -7.20 15.05 -2.71
C LEU A 228 -7.34 14.30 -1.38
N LEU A 229 -7.04 12.99 -1.36
CA LEU A 229 -7.21 12.17 -0.17
C LEU A 229 -6.29 12.62 0.96
N GLN A 230 -5.05 13.01 0.66
CA GLN A 230 -4.14 13.59 1.66
C GLN A 230 -4.68 14.89 2.24
N THR A 231 -5.31 15.74 1.44
CA THR A 231 -5.96 16.97 1.96
C THR A 231 -7.07 16.60 2.95
N ALA A 232 -7.95 15.67 2.59
CA ALA A 232 -9.05 15.25 3.45
C ALA A 232 -8.56 14.53 4.73
N MET A 233 -7.58 13.63 4.61
CA MET A 233 -6.95 12.96 5.76
C MET A 233 -6.30 13.96 6.72
N ASN A 234 -5.62 15.00 6.22
CA ASN A 234 -5.05 16.06 7.05
C ASN A 234 -6.14 16.87 7.77
N ARG A 235 -7.26 17.16 7.10
CA ARG A 235 -8.41 17.84 7.74
C ARG A 235 -9.01 17.00 8.85
N TYR A 236 -9.16 15.69 8.61
CA TYR A 236 -9.68 14.77 9.62
C TYR A 236 -8.73 14.65 10.82
N ARG A 237 -7.42 14.56 10.58
CA ARG A 237 -6.40 14.60 11.63
C ARG A 237 -6.50 15.88 12.47
N ALA A 238 -6.57 17.05 11.82
CA ALA A 238 -6.69 18.32 12.53
C ALA A 238 -7.96 18.40 13.41
N LEU A 239 -9.06 17.79 12.96
CA LEU A 239 -10.27 17.66 13.74
C LEU A 239 -10.07 16.79 15.00
N LEU A 240 -9.37 15.65 14.87
CA LEU A 240 -9.06 14.77 16.01
C LEU A 240 -8.14 15.46 17.02
N GLU A 241 -7.19 16.28 16.55
CA GLU A 241 -6.26 17.06 17.37
C GLU A 241 -6.90 18.33 17.97
N THR A 242 -8.16 18.64 17.63
CA THR A 242 -8.84 19.85 18.11
C THR A 242 -9.08 19.78 19.63
N PRO A 243 -8.57 20.75 20.42
CA PRO A 243 -8.72 20.75 21.87
C PRO A 243 -10.19 20.80 22.32
N SER A 244 -10.48 20.23 23.49
CA SER A 244 -11.82 20.23 24.10
C SER A 244 -12.33 21.62 24.50
N THR A 245 -11.46 22.64 24.51
CA THR A 245 -11.81 24.04 24.79
C THR A 245 -12.47 24.74 23.60
N VAL A 246 -12.36 24.18 22.39
CA VAL A 246 -13.01 24.72 21.18
C VAL A 246 -14.50 24.43 21.23
N SER A 247 -15.34 25.43 20.92
CA SER A 247 -16.79 25.26 20.98
C SER A 247 -17.27 24.16 20.01
N PRO A 248 -18.34 23.41 20.34
CA PRO A 248 -18.86 22.36 19.47
C PRO A 248 -19.18 22.85 18.05
N MET A 249 -19.70 24.06 17.90
CA MET A 249 -20.00 24.62 16.59
C MET A 249 -18.73 24.90 15.76
N GLN A 250 -17.66 25.37 16.40
CA GLN A 250 -16.37 25.57 15.72
C GLN A 250 -15.71 24.25 15.33
N LYS A 251 -15.84 23.22 16.17
CA LYS A 251 -15.28 21.89 15.91
C LYS A 251 -16.07 21.12 14.85
N TRP A 252 -17.40 21.06 14.98
CA TRP A 252 -18.26 20.15 14.23
C TRP A 252 -19.09 20.81 13.14
N GLY A 253 -19.43 22.10 13.28
CA GLY A 253 -20.45 22.79 12.47
C GLY A 253 -20.13 22.92 10.99
N ARG A 254 -18.94 22.51 10.56
CA ARG A 254 -18.56 22.38 9.15
C ARG A 254 -19.05 21.07 8.52
N TYR A 255 -19.13 20.02 9.33
CA TYR A 255 -19.41 18.66 8.88
C TYR A 255 -20.83 18.21 9.24
N LEU A 256 -21.34 18.77 10.34
CA LEU A 256 -22.66 18.45 10.89
C LEU A 256 -23.53 19.70 10.85
N ASP A 257 -24.84 19.52 10.73
CA ASP A 257 -25.78 20.62 10.92
C ASP A 257 -25.75 21.14 12.38
N PHE A 258 -26.42 22.27 12.60
CA PHE A 258 -26.44 22.92 13.91
C PHE A 258 -26.95 22.02 15.03
N GLN A 259 -28.00 21.23 14.77
CA GLN A 259 -28.62 20.38 15.79
C GLN A 259 -27.64 19.28 16.21
N HIS A 260 -27.04 18.57 15.25
CA HIS A 260 -26.08 17.49 15.52
C HIS A 260 -24.75 18.00 16.09
N ALA A 261 -24.27 19.17 15.64
CA ALA A 261 -23.03 19.76 16.14
C ALA A 261 -23.12 20.10 17.64
N THR A 262 -24.25 20.68 18.06
CA THR A 262 -24.45 21.22 19.41
C THR A 262 -25.13 20.25 20.39
N ASP A 263 -25.66 19.13 19.89
CA ASP A 263 -26.29 18.11 20.72
C ASP A 263 -25.29 17.50 21.72
N VAL A 264 -25.60 17.64 23.00
CA VAL A 264 -24.79 17.11 24.12
C VAL A 264 -25.09 15.64 24.42
N THR A 265 -26.18 15.10 23.88
CA THR A 265 -26.58 13.70 24.08
C THR A 265 -25.87 12.75 23.12
N THR A 266 -25.53 13.23 21.92
CA THR A 266 -24.69 12.49 20.97
C THR A 266 -23.23 12.49 21.41
N THR A 267 -22.65 11.29 21.56
CA THR A 267 -21.25 11.12 21.94
C THR A 267 -20.29 11.62 20.85
N ASP A 268 -19.08 12.02 21.24
CA ASP A 268 -18.02 12.40 20.30
C ASP A 268 -17.70 11.28 19.29
N GLN A 269 -17.78 10.01 19.71
CA GLN A 269 -17.55 8.86 18.85
C GLN A 269 -18.57 8.79 17.70
N GLU A 270 -19.85 9.05 17.99
CA GLU A 270 -20.90 9.06 16.97
C GLU A 270 -20.77 10.30 16.06
N LYS A 271 -20.38 11.46 16.61
CA LYS A 271 -20.08 12.65 15.80
C LYS A 271 -18.91 12.39 14.85
N TYR A 272 -17.84 11.75 15.32
CA TYR A 272 -16.71 11.39 14.46
C TYR A 272 -17.13 10.46 13.33
N LYS A 273 -18.01 9.49 13.60
CA LYS A 273 -18.55 8.61 12.55
C LYS A 273 -19.27 9.41 11.47
N GLN A 274 -20.16 10.32 11.85
CA GLN A 274 -20.86 11.19 10.90
C GLN A 274 -19.90 12.06 10.08
N VAL A 275 -18.86 12.62 10.71
CA VAL A 275 -17.83 13.38 9.98
C VAL A 275 -17.09 12.49 8.97
N ARG A 276 -16.77 11.23 9.31
CA ARG A 276 -16.09 10.33 8.39
C ARG A 276 -16.93 10.01 7.16
N VAL A 277 -18.22 9.76 7.34
CA VAL A 277 -19.18 9.59 6.24
C VAL A 277 -19.22 10.83 5.36
N TRP A 278 -19.37 12.02 5.96
CA TRP A 278 -19.36 13.28 5.23
C TRP A 278 -18.06 13.51 4.42
N MET A 279 -16.91 13.19 5.01
CA MET A 279 -15.61 13.29 4.33
C MET A 279 -15.52 12.29 3.17
N ALA A 280 -16.02 11.08 3.35
CA ALA A 280 -16.03 10.05 2.33
C ALA A 280 -16.93 10.43 1.14
N ASP A 281 -18.15 10.91 1.41
CA ASP A 281 -19.07 11.44 0.40
C ASP A 281 -18.42 12.57 -0.40
N SER A 282 -17.88 13.57 0.31
CA SER A 282 -17.22 14.73 -0.31
C SER A 282 -16.01 14.33 -1.18
N CYS A 283 -15.25 13.32 -0.75
CA CYS A 283 -14.17 12.77 -1.55
C CYS A 283 -14.70 11.99 -2.76
N SER A 284 -15.74 11.18 -2.60
CA SER A 284 -16.35 10.40 -3.68
C SER A 284 -16.88 11.30 -4.78
N ASP A 285 -17.66 12.32 -4.44
CA ASP A 285 -18.21 13.30 -5.39
C ASP A 285 -17.10 13.96 -6.23
N LEU A 286 -16.03 14.42 -5.57
CA LEU A 286 -14.90 15.04 -6.24
C LEU A 286 -14.10 14.06 -7.12
N LEU A 287 -14.00 12.80 -6.71
CA LEU A 287 -13.34 11.77 -7.50
C LEU A 287 -14.15 11.43 -8.75
N ASP A 288 -15.47 11.35 -8.64
CA ASP A 288 -16.36 11.08 -9.77
C ASP A 288 -16.28 12.20 -10.83
N ASP A 289 -16.18 13.46 -10.39
CA ASP A 289 -15.98 14.62 -11.27
C ASP A 289 -14.67 14.58 -12.07
N MET A 290 -13.63 13.93 -11.54
CA MET A 290 -12.34 13.78 -12.24
C MET A 290 -12.51 13.05 -13.58
N TRP A 291 -13.48 12.14 -13.63
CA TRP A 291 -13.78 11.31 -14.79
C TRP A 291 -14.86 11.94 -15.68
N ASN A 292 -15.81 12.67 -15.09
CA ASN A 292 -17.11 12.97 -15.70
C ASN A 292 -17.22 14.32 -16.45
N SER A 293 -16.25 15.23 -16.35
CA SER A 293 -16.49 16.61 -16.77
C SER A 293 -16.64 16.78 -18.31
N GLY A 294 -17.88 16.96 -18.78
CA GLY A 294 -18.21 17.82 -19.91
C GLY A 294 -18.06 17.24 -21.30
N TYR A 295 -16.85 16.93 -21.80
CA TYR A 295 -16.65 16.37 -23.16
C TYR A 295 -15.35 15.56 -23.27
N GLY A 296 -15.37 14.37 -22.67
CA GLY A 296 -14.83 13.16 -23.29
C GLY A 296 -13.34 12.90 -23.25
N ARG A 297 -12.47 13.91 -23.36
CA ARG A 297 -11.03 13.64 -23.46
C ARG A 297 -10.41 13.16 -22.14
N ARG A 298 -10.94 13.58 -20.98
CA ARG A 298 -10.49 13.12 -19.65
C ARG A 298 -10.91 11.68 -19.41
N ALA A 299 -12.21 11.40 -19.51
CA ALA A 299 -12.76 10.04 -19.46
C ALA A 299 -12.02 9.11 -20.43
N GLY A 300 -11.88 9.53 -21.70
CA GLY A 300 -11.16 8.80 -22.73
C GLY A 300 -9.70 8.54 -22.41
N PHE A 301 -9.00 9.48 -21.77
CA PHE A 301 -7.62 9.28 -21.28
C PHE A 301 -7.58 8.12 -20.27
N ILE A 302 -8.39 8.16 -19.21
CA ILE A 302 -8.39 7.11 -18.17
C ILE A 302 -8.78 5.77 -18.78
N LYS A 303 -9.90 5.75 -19.51
CA LYS A 303 -10.43 4.54 -20.15
C LYS A 303 -9.41 3.92 -21.10
N CYS A 304 -8.79 4.69 -21.99
CA CYS A 304 -7.79 4.18 -22.94
C CYS A 304 -6.60 3.53 -22.23
N HIS A 305 -6.01 4.22 -21.25
CA HIS A 305 -4.85 3.69 -20.51
C HIS A 305 -5.20 2.50 -19.61
N MET A 306 -6.46 2.39 -19.17
CA MET A 306 -6.96 1.23 -18.44
C MET A 306 -7.24 0.02 -19.33
N LEU A 307 -7.86 0.23 -20.50
CA LEU A 307 -7.99 -0.83 -21.51
C LEU A 307 -6.60 -1.41 -21.86
N GLU A 308 -5.58 -0.55 -21.98
CA GLU A 308 -4.19 -0.98 -22.23
C GLU A 308 -3.61 -1.80 -21.07
N ALA A 309 -3.80 -1.33 -19.82
CA ALA A 309 -3.28 -2.00 -18.63
C ALA A 309 -3.86 -3.41 -18.42
N PHE A 310 -5.13 -3.60 -18.81
CA PHE A 310 -5.82 -4.88 -18.74
C PHE A 310 -5.76 -5.70 -20.04
N ARG A 311 -5.07 -5.19 -21.07
CA ARG A 311 -4.90 -5.85 -22.38
C ARG A 311 -6.23 -6.22 -23.03
N MET A 312 -7.16 -5.27 -23.01
CA MET A 312 -8.51 -5.46 -23.52
C MET A 312 -8.51 -5.58 -25.07
N PRO A 313 -9.46 -6.33 -25.66
CA PRO A 313 -9.57 -6.44 -27.11
C PRO A 313 -9.90 -5.10 -27.79
N GLN A 314 -9.53 -4.96 -29.07
CA GLN A 314 -9.69 -3.72 -29.85
C GLN A 314 -11.14 -3.21 -29.88
N GLU A 315 -12.12 -4.11 -29.82
CA GLU A 315 -13.54 -3.75 -29.80
C GLU A 315 -13.92 -2.80 -28.67
N TYR A 316 -13.27 -2.87 -27.51
CA TYR A 316 -13.54 -1.98 -26.39
C TYR A 316 -13.07 -0.54 -26.67
N TYR A 317 -11.97 -0.39 -27.42
CA TYR A 317 -11.45 0.91 -27.79
C TYR A 317 -12.30 1.62 -28.84
N ASP A 318 -12.96 0.84 -29.71
CA ASP A 318 -13.73 1.37 -30.84
C ASP A 318 -15.19 1.65 -30.46
N ARG A 319 -15.72 0.97 -29.44
CA ARG A 319 -17.09 1.15 -28.94
C ARG A 319 -17.28 2.41 -28.10
N ASP A 320 -16.24 2.89 -27.40
CA ASP A 320 -16.34 4.05 -26.52
C ASP A 320 -15.94 5.35 -27.25
N ALA A 321 -16.91 6.24 -27.47
CA ALA A 321 -16.72 7.49 -28.19
C ALA A 321 -15.66 8.41 -27.52
N MET A 322 -15.52 8.35 -26.20
CA MET A 322 -14.54 9.15 -25.47
C MET A 322 -13.12 8.61 -25.65
N VAL A 323 -12.96 7.28 -25.68
CA VAL A 323 -11.69 6.62 -26.02
C VAL A 323 -11.29 6.95 -27.46
N VAL A 324 -12.22 6.85 -28.41
CA VAL A 324 -11.97 7.21 -29.82
C VAL A 324 -11.53 8.68 -29.93
N LEU A 325 -12.27 9.60 -29.29
CA LEU A 325 -11.93 11.03 -29.27
C LEU A 325 -10.54 11.29 -28.68
N TYR A 326 -10.19 10.60 -27.59
CA TYR A 326 -8.86 10.72 -26.98
C TYR A 326 -7.74 10.23 -27.92
N ARG A 327 -7.95 9.11 -28.61
CA ARG A 327 -6.96 8.52 -29.52
C ARG A 327 -6.67 9.40 -30.74
N GLN A 328 -7.62 10.21 -31.18
CA GLN A 328 -7.42 11.19 -32.26
C GLN A 328 -6.45 12.31 -31.88
N ASN A 329 -6.32 12.63 -30.60
CA ASN A 329 -5.37 13.62 -30.09
C ASN A 329 -4.80 13.18 -28.74
N MET A 330 -3.81 12.28 -28.80
CA MET A 330 -3.18 11.75 -27.60
C MET A 330 -2.39 12.82 -26.85
N GLY A 331 -2.52 12.82 -25.53
CA GLY A 331 -1.89 13.78 -24.63
C GLY A 331 -2.24 13.46 -23.18
N ILE A 332 -1.76 14.25 -22.23
CA ILE A 332 -2.28 14.19 -20.86
C ILE A 332 -3.24 15.36 -20.71
N PRO A 333 -4.55 15.12 -20.52
CA PRO A 333 -5.50 16.19 -20.35
C PRO A 333 -5.28 16.90 -19.00
N CYS A 334 -5.75 18.14 -18.87
CA CYS A 334 -5.85 18.78 -17.58
C CYS A 334 -6.88 18.04 -16.71
N LEU A 335 -6.48 17.65 -15.49
CA LEU A 335 -7.33 17.01 -14.49
C LEU A 335 -7.49 17.96 -13.27
N PRO A 336 -8.32 19.01 -13.36
CA PRO A 336 -8.62 19.87 -12.23
C PRO A 336 -9.57 19.17 -11.26
N LEU A 337 -9.35 19.40 -9.96
CA LEU A 337 -10.27 19.07 -8.88
C LEU A 337 -10.53 20.35 -8.10
N ASN A 338 -11.78 20.80 -8.03
CA ASN A 338 -12.11 22.01 -7.27
C ASN A 338 -12.28 21.68 -5.79
N LYS A 339 -11.15 21.56 -5.10
CA LYS A 339 -11.15 21.23 -3.66
C LYS A 339 -11.74 22.31 -2.78
N SER A 340 -11.76 23.57 -3.22
CA SER A 340 -12.14 24.69 -2.34
C SER A 340 -13.62 24.71 -1.97
N LEU A 341 -14.46 23.95 -2.70
CA LEU A 341 -15.87 23.81 -2.36
C LEU A 341 -16.10 22.85 -1.18
N TYR A 342 -15.24 21.83 -1.05
CA TYR A 342 -15.39 20.75 -0.06
C TYR A 342 -14.35 20.84 1.07
N PHE A 343 -13.16 21.35 0.78
CA PHE A 343 -12.04 21.51 1.70
C PHE A 343 -11.48 22.96 1.76
N PRO A 344 -12.29 24.03 1.86
CA PRO A 344 -11.81 25.41 2.06
C PRO A 344 -10.89 25.56 3.26
#